data_AF-A0A6J8DWT2-F1
#
_entry.id   AF-A0A6J8DWT2-F1
#
_cell.length_a   1.000
_cell.length_b   1.000
_cell.length_c   1.000
_cell.angle_alpha   90.00
_cell.angle_beta   90.00
_cell.angle_gamma   90.00
#
_symmetry.space_group_name_H-M   'P 1'
#
loop_
_entity.id
_entity.type
_entity.pdbx_description
1 polymer ?
#
loop_
_entity_poly.entity_id
_entity_poly.type
_entity_poly.pdbx_seq_one_letter_code
_entity_poly.pdbx_strand_id
1 'polypeptide(L)'
;MTAEILEKISQICTQTSHNPKQNSHFGGKTVILFGDLLQLPAVTNNCSNTRQIYESVLWPEFLPLFLYENCRQAEDEEYCQLLNRLRVGEQNLDDIKMLESRICGEGKDCNNSTSSSSMVYHLHARDCDLAGNEVSSQDPQVINNVKSVLPETITIHKGAKVMVTRKLNIQDHVVNGTVGYLKSVHKML
;
A
#
# COMPACT_ATOMS: atom_id res chain seq x y z
N MET A 1 1.39 -2.54 -10.56
CA MET A 1 2.13 -1.61 -11.44
C MET A 1 1.54 -1.72 -12.84
N THR A 2 1.48 -0.64 -13.61
CA THR A 2 0.98 -0.67 -15.00
C THR A 2 2.11 -0.97 -15.99
N ALA A 3 1.77 -1.43 -17.20
CA ALA A 3 2.77 -1.65 -18.26
C ALA A 3 3.52 -0.36 -18.63
N GLU A 4 2.83 0.77 -18.68
CA GLU A 4 3.42 2.08 -19.00
C GLU A 4 4.50 2.47 -18.00
N ILE A 5 4.29 2.19 -16.72
CA ILE A 5 5.29 2.48 -15.67
C ILE A 5 6.53 1.61 -15.87
N LEU A 6 6.37 0.31 -16.15
CA LEU A 6 7.50 -0.60 -16.41
C LEU A 6 8.32 -0.14 -17.62
N GLU A 7 7.63 0.21 -18.71
CA GLU A 7 8.23 0.70 -19.95
C GLU A 7 9.00 2.01 -19.71
N LYS A 8 8.42 2.95 -18.95
CA LYS A 8 9.09 4.20 -18.56
C LYS A 8 10.33 3.95 -17.70
N ILE A 9 10.26 3.02 -16.74
CA ILE A 9 11.41 2.65 -15.91
C ILE A 9 12.54 2.13 -16.80
N SER A 10 12.23 1.24 -17.76
CA SER A 10 13.22 0.73 -18.72
C SER A 10 13.88 1.86 -19.52
N GLN A 11 13.07 2.78 -20.07
CA GLN A 11 13.56 3.94 -20.81
C GLN A 11 14.48 4.84 -19.97
N ILE A 12 14.07 5.20 -18.75
CA ILE A 12 14.86 6.04 -17.84
C ILE A 12 16.17 5.36 -17.48
N CYS A 13 16.15 4.07 -17.15
CA CYS A 13 17.36 3.32 -16.85
C CYS A 13 18.32 3.23 -18.04
N THR A 14 17.79 3.10 -19.27
CA THR A 14 18.61 3.10 -20.49
C THR A 14 19.23 4.48 -20.75
N GLN A 15 18.46 5.56 -20.62
CA GLN A 15 18.93 6.94 -20.81
C GLN A 15 19.97 7.38 -19.78
N THR A 16 19.86 6.89 -18.55
CA THR A 16 20.77 7.25 -17.45
C THR A 16 21.99 6.33 -17.36
N SER A 17 22.07 5.29 -18.19
CA SER A 17 23.22 4.37 -18.21
C SER A 17 24.42 5.04 -18.88
N HIS A 18 25.59 4.99 -18.24
CA HIS A 18 26.84 5.54 -18.80
C HIS A 18 27.44 4.69 -19.91
N ASN A 19 27.05 3.41 -20.02
CA ASN A 19 27.48 2.49 -21.07
C ASN A 19 26.28 1.62 -21.50
N PRO A 20 25.27 2.19 -22.19
CA PRO A 20 24.14 1.41 -22.65
C PRO A 20 24.63 0.45 -23.73
N LYS A 21 24.50 -0.86 -23.49
CA LYS A 21 24.61 -1.83 -24.59
C LYS A 21 23.51 -1.53 -25.59
N GLN A 22 23.83 -1.58 -26.88
CA GLN A 22 22.85 -1.37 -27.94
C GLN A 22 21.66 -2.32 -27.74
N ASN A 23 20.43 -1.79 -27.83
CA ASN A 23 19.18 -2.52 -27.59
C ASN A 23 19.04 -3.16 -26.19
N SER A 24 19.75 -2.66 -25.17
CA SER A 24 19.55 -3.15 -23.80
C SER A 24 18.33 -2.51 -23.13
N HIS A 25 17.38 -3.34 -22.70
CA HIS A 25 16.33 -2.95 -21.77
C HIS A 25 16.93 -2.60 -20.41
N PHE A 26 16.28 -1.68 -19.67
CA PHE A 26 16.69 -1.26 -18.33
C PHE A 26 18.16 -0.80 -18.19
N GLY A 27 18.76 -0.30 -19.26
CA GLY A 27 20.18 0.11 -19.28
C GLY A 27 21.16 -1.01 -18.98
N GLY A 28 20.79 -2.27 -19.28
CA GLY A 28 21.63 -3.45 -19.04
C GLY A 28 21.63 -3.95 -17.60
N LYS A 29 20.71 -3.48 -16.76
CA LYS A 29 20.57 -3.93 -15.37
C LYS A 29 19.81 -5.24 -15.30
N THR A 30 20.21 -6.12 -14.37
CA THR A 30 19.41 -7.29 -14.00
C THR A 30 18.16 -6.82 -13.24
N VAL A 31 16.99 -7.17 -13.75
CA VAL A 31 15.70 -6.83 -13.16
C VAL A 31 15.04 -8.11 -12.65
N ILE A 32 14.63 -8.11 -11.39
CA ILE A 32 13.87 -9.19 -10.78
C ILE A 32 12.53 -8.60 -10.34
N LEU A 33 11.44 -9.22 -10.80
CA LEU A 33 10.08 -8.83 -10.47
C LEU A 33 9.48 -9.87 -9.51
N PHE A 34 8.78 -9.41 -8.49
CA PHE A 34 8.02 -10.25 -7.57
C PHE A 34 6.60 -9.70 -7.44
N GLY A 35 5.62 -10.59 -7.41
CA GLY A 35 4.22 -10.23 -7.25
C GLY A 35 3.31 -11.41 -7.53
N ASP A 36 2.01 -11.17 -7.35
CA ASP A 36 0.96 -12.14 -7.67
C ASP A 36 -0.05 -11.46 -8.58
N LEU A 37 -0.18 -11.98 -9.81
CA LEU A 37 -1.06 -11.39 -10.83
C LEU A 37 -2.56 -11.60 -10.52
N LEU A 38 -2.88 -12.51 -9.60
CA LEU A 38 -4.26 -12.77 -9.16
C LEU A 38 -4.67 -11.96 -7.92
N GLN A 39 -3.77 -11.09 -7.41
CA GLN A 39 -4.12 -10.11 -6.38
C GLN A 39 -4.69 -8.83 -7.03
N LEU A 40 -4.61 -7.70 -6.32
CA LEU A 40 -5.16 -6.44 -6.78
C LEU A 40 -4.48 -5.98 -8.09
N PRO A 41 -5.26 -5.61 -9.13
CA PRO A 41 -4.72 -5.02 -10.35
C PRO A 41 -4.14 -3.63 -10.06
N ALA A 42 -3.39 -3.08 -11.01
CA ALA A 42 -2.90 -1.72 -10.91
C ALA A 42 -4.08 -0.72 -10.83
N VAL A 43 -4.05 0.18 -9.84
CA VAL A 43 -5.05 1.25 -9.67
C VAL A 43 -4.97 2.23 -10.83
N THR A 44 -6.12 2.66 -11.34
CA THR A 44 -6.24 3.57 -12.49
C THR A 44 -7.10 4.76 -12.09
N ASN A 45 -6.69 5.96 -12.48
CA ASN A 45 -7.42 7.19 -12.15
C ASN A 45 -8.50 7.53 -13.19
N ASN A 46 -8.54 6.84 -14.33
CA ASN A 46 -9.47 7.11 -15.44
C ASN A 46 -10.04 5.80 -16.01
N CYS A 47 -11.33 5.82 -16.32
CA CYS A 47 -12.15 4.69 -16.77
C CYS A 47 -11.81 4.13 -18.18
N SER A 48 -10.57 4.19 -18.66
CA SER A 48 -10.22 3.52 -19.93
C SER A 48 -8.76 3.04 -20.01
N ASN A 49 -8.62 1.77 -20.42
CA ASN A 49 -7.44 1.09 -20.96
C ASN A 49 -6.10 1.29 -20.23
N THR A 50 -6.06 1.15 -18.90
CA THR A 50 -4.76 0.93 -18.26
C THR A 50 -4.32 -0.51 -18.45
N ARG A 51 -3.18 -0.69 -19.10
CA ARG A 51 -2.56 -1.99 -19.28
C ARG A 51 -1.92 -2.46 -17.98
N GLN A 52 -2.25 -3.67 -17.58
CA GLN A 52 -1.56 -4.37 -16.50
C GLN A 52 -0.12 -4.69 -16.91
N ILE A 53 0.75 -4.90 -15.94
CA ILE A 53 2.19 -5.11 -16.18
C ILE A 53 2.48 -6.21 -17.22
N TYR A 54 1.66 -7.27 -17.26
CA TYR A 54 1.82 -8.40 -18.18
C TYR A 54 1.41 -8.10 -19.63
N GLU A 55 0.80 -6.94 -19.88
CA GLU A 55 0.48 -6.44 -21.22
C GLU A 55 1.59 -5.51 -21.77
N SER A 56 2.73 -5.43 -21.07
CA SER A 56 3.89 -4.69 -21.55
C SER A 56 4.59 -5.40 -22.69
N VAL A 57 5.11 -4.64 -23.65
CA VAL A 57 6.00 -5.16 -24.70
C VAL A 57 7.29 -5.75 -24.13
N LEU A 58 7.66 -5.38 -22.89
CA LEU A 58 8.82 -5.90 -22.18
C LEU A 58 8.51 -7.20 -21.43
N TRP A 59 7.24 -7.57 -21.26
CA TRP A 59 6.86 -8.76 -20.48
C TRP A 59 7.50 -10.07 -21.00
N PRO A 60 7.58 -10.31 -22.33
CA PRO A 60 8.23 -11.52 -22.87
C PRO A 60 9.72 -11.65 -22.57
N GLU A 61 10.39 -10.57 -22.15
CA GLU A 61 11.82 -10.57 -21.80
C GLU A 61 12.10 -11.20 -20.44
N PHE A 62 11.06 -11.39 -19.62
CA PHE A 62 11.19 -11.96 -18.28
C PHE A 62 11.03 -13.48 -18.31
N LEU A 63 11.89 -14.16 -17.56
CA LEU A 63 11.74 -15.58 -17.25
C LEU A 63 10.79 -15.74 -16.05
N PRO A 64 9.59 -16.32 -16.22
CA PRO A 64 8.68 -16.54 -15.10
C PRO A 64 9.17 -17.69 -14.22
N LEU A 65 9.17 -17.46 -12.91
CA LEU A 65 9.39 -18.49 -11.88
C LEU A 65 8.19 -18.50 -10.94
N PHE A 66 7.66 -19.68 -10.65
CA PHE A 66 6.48 -19.86 -9.81
C PHE A 66 6.87 -20.46 -8.46
N LEU A 67 6.36 -19.86 -7.38
CA LEU A 67 6.44 -20.41 -6.03
C LEU A 67 5.11 -21.07 -5.69
N TYR A 68 5.16 -22.28 -5.14
CA TYR A 68 3.97 -23.11 -4.89
C TYR A 68 3.64 -23.28 -3.41
N GLU A 69 4.63 -23.12 -2.53
CA GLU A 69 4.45 -23.31 -1.09
C GLU A 69 4.03 -21.99 -0.42
N ASN A 70 2.91 -22.02 0.30
CA ASN A 70 2.49 -20.91 1.15
C ASN A 70 3.13 -21.04 2.53
N CYS A 71 4.20 -20.29 2.76
CA CYS A 71 4.91 -20.30 4.05
C CYS A 71 4.24 -19.43 5.13
N ARG A 72 3.27 -18.58 4.77
CA ARG A 72 2.65 -17.62 5.71
C ARG A 72 1.58 -18.28 6.58
N GLN A 73 0.79 -19.16 6.00
CA GLN A 73 -0.24 -19.96 6.68
C GLN A 73 0.16 -21.43 6.80
N ALA A 74 1.47 -21.74 6.82
CA ALA A 74 1.97 -23.12 6.80
C ALA A 74 1.49 -23.98 7.99
N GLU A 75 1.21 -23.36 9.14
CA GLU A 75 0.73 -24.04 10.34
C GLU A 75 -0.78 -24.33 10.34
N ASP A 76 -1.52 -23.75 9.40
CA ASP A 76 -2.97 -23.89 9.27
C ASP A 76 -3.32 -24.35 7.84
N GLU A 77 -3.28 -25.66 7.65
CA GLU A 77 -3.48 -26.28 6.33
C GLU A 77 -4.87 -25.97 5.75
N GLU A 78 -5.91 -26.00 6.57
CA GLU A 78 -7.29 -25.72 6.15
C GLU A 78 -7.41 -24.27 5.66
N TYR A 79 -6.87 -23.31 6.41
CA TYR A 79 -6.88 -21.91 6.02
C TYR A 79 -5.99 -21.64 4.78
N CYS A 80 -4.83 -22.29 4.71
CA CYS A 80 -3.95 -22.21 3.55
C CYS A 80 -4.66 -22.67 2.26
N GLN A 81 -5.32 -23.81 2.31
CA GLN A 81 -6.07 -24.35 1.18
C GLN A 81 -7.27 -23.46 0.80
N LEU A 82 -7.98 -22.91 1.80
CA LEU A 82 -9.03 -21.91 1.58
C LEU A 82 -8.51 -20.71 0.80
N LEU A 83 -7.39 -20.11 1.24
CA LEU A 83 -6.80 -18.95 0.58
C LEU A 83 -6.34 -19.26 -0.86
N ASN A 84 -5.81 -20.46 -1.10
CA ASN A 84 -5.40 -20.89 -2.45
C ASN A 84 -6.60 -21.03 -3.39
N ARG A 85 -7.74 -21.56 -2.93
CA ARG A 85 -8.99 -21.61 -3.72
C ARG A 85 -9.55 -20.21 -3.96
N LEU A 86 -9.56 -19.37 -2.93
CA LEU A 86 -10.03 -17.99 -3.03
C LEU A 86 -9.23 -17.19 -4.07
N ARG A 87 -7.91 -17.39 -4.13
CA ARG A 87 -7.00 -16.74 -5.09
C ARG A 87 -7.42 -16.95 -6.56
N VAL A 88 -7.99 -18.11 -6.88
CA VAL A 88 -8.42 -18.47 -8.25
C VAL A 88 -9.94 -18.43 -8.44
N GLY A 89 -10.70 -18.08 -7.40
CA GLY A 89 -12.16 -18.02 -7.44
C GLY A 89 -12.86 -19.39 -7.35
N GLU A 90 -12.20 -20.39 -6.79
CA GLU A 90 -12.69 -21.78 -6.66
C GLU A 90 -13.15 -22.14 -5.23
N GLN A 91 -13.60 -21.16 -4.45
CA GLN A 91 -14.11 -21.39 -3.09
C GLN A 91 -15.33 -22.34 -3.06
N ASN A 92 -15.38 -23.20 -2.05
CA ASN A 92 -16.47 -24.15 -1.82
C ASN A 92 -17.38 -23.75 -0.64
N LEU A 93 -18.40 -24.56 -0.35
CA LEU A 93 -19.35 -24.27 0.73
C LEU A 93 -18.71 -24.27 2.12
N ASP A 94 -17.68 -25.07 2.35
CA ASP A 94 -16.99 -25.12 3.65
C ASP A 94 -16.08 -23.90 3.83
N ASP A 95 -15.45 -23.42 2.74
CA ASP A 95 -14.72 -22.14 2.73
C ASP A 95 -15.64 -20.98 3.13
N ILE A 96 -16.85 -20.92 2.55
CA ILE A 96 -17.84 -19.89 2.87
C ILE A 96 -18.22 -19.95 4.35
N LYS A 97 -18.58 -21.13 4.87
CA LYS A 97 -18.92 -21.31 6.29
C LYS A 97 -17.76 -20.90 7.20
N MET A 98 -16.53 -21.25 6.84
CA MET A 98 -15.35 -20.88 7.60
C MET A 98 -15.19 -19.35 7.65
N LEU A 99 -15.35 -18.65 6.53
CA LEU A 99 -15.31 -17.18 6.49
C LEU A 99 -16.46 -16.54 7.27
N GLU A 100 -17.69 -17.06 7.14
CA GLU A 100 -18.87 -16.59 7.88
C GLU A 100 -18.70 -16.72 9.40
N SER A 101 -18.02 -17.78 9.86
CA SER A 101 -17.70 -17.97 11.28
C SER A 101 -16.80 -16.87 11.87
N ARG A 102 -16.11 -16.11 11.01
CA ARG A 102 -15.20 -15.03 11.39
C ARG A 102 -15.85 -13.64 11.32
N ILE A 103 -17.12 -13.54 10.92
CA ILE A 103 -17.85 -12.27 10.95
C ILE A 103 -17.99 -11.83 12.40
N CYS A 104 -17.24 -10.79 12.77
CA CYS A 104 -17.42 -10.10 14.04
C CYS A 104 -18.52 -9.04 13.85
N GLY A 105 -19.53 -9.00 14.73
CA GLY A 105 -20.65 -8.05 14.62
C GLY A 105 -20.20 -6.58 14.62
N GLU A 106 -21.11 -5.65 14.28
CA GLU A 106 -20.83 -4.22 14.17
C GLU A 106 -20.06 -3.68 15.39
N GLY A 107 -18.80 -3.32 15.18
CA GLY A 107 -17.96 -2.68 16.20
C GLY A 107 -17.17 -3.60 17.13
N LYS A 108 -17.10 -4.92 16.89
CA LYS A 108 -16.15 -5.79 17.61
C LYS A 108 -14.91 -6.04 16.76
N ASP A 109 -13.85 -5.27 17.02
CA ASP A 109 -12.51 -5.76 16.71
C ASP A 109 -12.29 -7.06 17.50
N CYS A 110 -11.77 -8.09 16.84
CA CYS A 110 -11.37 -9.37 17.45
C CYS A 110 -10.23 -9.24 18.49
N ASN A 111 -9.81 -8.01 18.81
CA ASN A 111 -8.97 -7.68 19.95
C ASN A 111 -9.85 -7.19 21.12
N ASN A 112 -10.12 -8.08 22.08
CA ASN A 112 -10.66 -7.68 23.38
C ASN A 112 -9.79 -6.56 23.98
N SER A 113 -10.31 -5.34 24.07
CA SER A 113 -9.77 -4.28 24.92
C SER A 113 -10.88 -3.33 25.35
N THR A 114 -11.58 -3.76 26.39
CA THR A 114 -12.12 -2.95 27.49
C THR A 114 -12.57 -1.52 27.20
N SER A 115 -13.88 -1.32 27.30
CA SER A 115 -14.53 -0.06 27.67
C SER A 115 -13.94 0.48 28.98
N SER A 116 -12.90 1.30 28.89
CA SER A 116 -12.50 2.24 29.94
C SER A 116 -12.43 3.59 29.28
N SER A 117 -12.97 4.62 29.93
CA SER A 117 -13.05 6.00 29.44
C SER A 117 -11.70 6.44 28.87
N SER A 118 -11.51 6.24 27.58
CA SER A 118 -10.23 6.41 26.92
C SER A 118 -10.12 7.88 26.58
N MET A 119 -9.06 8.54 27.05
CA MET A 119 -8.81 9.94 26.71
C MET A 119 -8.84 10.13 25.19
N VAL A 120 -9.87 10.85 24.72
CA VAL A 120 -10.11 11.18 23.32
C VAL A 120 -9.49 12.56 23.03
N TYR A 121 -8.75 12.65 21.95
CA TYR A 121 -8.16 13.86 21.42
C TYR A 121 -8.85 14.23 20.11
N HIS A 122 -9.22 15.49 19.96
CA HIS A 122 -9.67 16.07 18.70
C HIS A 122 -8.53 16.93 18.14
N LEU A 123 -7.90 16.46 17.07
CA LEU A 123 -6.76 17.10 16.45
C LEU A 123 -7.20 17.71 15.12
N HIS A 124 -7.04 19.02 14.99
CA HIS A 124 -7.22 19.71 13.72
C HIS A 124 -5.92 19.65 12.92
N ALA A 125 -5.99 19.07 11.73
CA ALA A 125 -4.89 19.06 10.79
C ALA A 125 -4.67 20.49 10.28
N ARG A 126 -3.40 20.88 10.20
CA ARG A 126 -2.97 22.07 9.46
C ARG A 126 -2.01 21.60 8.38
N ASP A 127 -2.32 21.91 7.14
CA ASP A 127 -1.39 21.66 6.04
C ASP A 127 -0.24 22.64 6.17
N CYS A 128 0.98 22.10 6.22
CA CYS A 128 2.22 22.86 6.29
C CYS A 128 3.08 22.55 5.07
N ASP A 129 3.83 23.54 4.60
CA ASP A 129 4.90 23.31 3.65
C ASP A 129 6.06 22.50 4.27
N LEU A 130 7.10 22.19 3.49
CA LEU A 130 8.28 21.47 3.98
C LEU A 130 9.07 22.23 5.05
N ALA A 131 8.84 23.54 5.19
CA ALA A 131 9.45 24.40 6.20
C ALA A 131 8.56 24.57 7.46
N GLY A 132 7.37 23.96 7.48
CA GLY A 132 6.43 24.04 8.59
C GLY A 132 5.48 25.24 8.57
N ASN A 133 5.50 26.07 7.52
CA ASN A 133 4.60 27.22 7.40
C ASN A 133 3.21 26.76 6.99
N GLU A 134 2.17 27.32 7.60
CA GLU A 134 0.77 27.01 7.25
C GLU A 134 0.49 27.37 5.79
N VAL A 135 -0.04 26.41 5.03
CA VAL A 135 -0.45 26.59 3.63
C VAL A 135 -1.81 27.29 3.61
N SER A 136 -1.82 28.58 3.93
CA SER A 136 -2.99 29.45 3.85
C SER A 136 -2.99 30.18 2.49
N SER A 137 -3.64 29.56 1.49
CA SER A 137 -4.18 30.14 0.25
C SER A 137 -3.42 31.29 -0.43
N GLN A 138 -2.76 31.01 -1.57
CA GLN A 138 -2.79 31.91 -2.75
C GLN A 138 -2.78 31.18 -4.11
N ASP A 139 -2.53 29.86 -4.20
CA ASP A 139 -2.53 29.16 -5.49
C ASP A 139 -3.34 27.84 -5.47
N PRO A 140 -4.51 27.78 -6.14
CA PRO A 140 -5.32 26.57 -6.27
C PRO A 140 -4.56 25.37 -6.86
N GLN A 141 -3.51 25.60 -7.66
CA GLN A 141 -2.68 24.52 -8.22
C GLN A 141 -1.81 23.83 -7.15
N VAL A 142 -1.37 24.56 -6.13
CA VAL A 142 -0.63 24.00 -5.00
C VAL A 142 -1.55 23.15 -4.12
N ILE A 143 -2.78 23.62 -3.87
CA ILE A 143 -3.76 22.91 -3.03
C ILE A 143 -4.15 21.54 -3.63
N ASN A 144 -4.34 21.44 -4.95
CA ASN A 144 -4.67 20.17 -5.59
C ASN A 144 -3.51 19.17 -5.60
N ASN A 145 -2.26 19.65 -5.56
CA ASN A 145 -1.07 18.80 -5.48
C ASN A 145 -0.69 18.44 -4.03
N VAL A 146 -1.18 19.19 -3.04
CA VAL A 146 -0.87 19.03 -1.61
C VAL A 146 -2.03 18.40 -0.82
N LYS A 147 -3.24 18.33 -1.39
CA LYS A 147 -4.43 17.82 -0.69
C LYS A 147 -4.16 16.46 -0.06
N SER A 148 -3.98 16.51 1.25
CA SER A 148 -3.79 15.34 2.08
C SER A 148 -5.04 14.48 1.99
N VAL A 149 -4.86 13.16 1.85
CA VAL A 149 -5.96 12.17 1.89
C VAL A 149 -6.56 12.07 3.31
N LEU A 150 -5.92 12.70 4.31
CA LEU A 150 -6.40 12.71 5.69
C LEU A 150 -7.50 13.76 5.90
N PRO A 151 -8.47 13.48 6.78
CA PRO A 151 -9.52 14.43 7.12
C PRO A 151 -8.95 15.65 7.87
N GLU A 152 -9.64 16.78 7.77
CA GLU A 152 -9.29 18.03 8.47
C GLU A 152 -9.29 17.87 10.00
N THR A 153 -10.10 16.97 10.52
CA THR A 153 -10.16 16.66 11.95
C THR A 153 -10.02 15.16 12.16
N ILE A 154 -9.05 14.77 12.99
CA ILE A 154 -8.86 13.39 13.42
C ILE A 154 -9.25 13.30 14.89
N THR A 155 -10.21 12.42 15.18
CA THR A 155 -10.54 12.03 16.55
C THR A 155 -9.79 10.75 16.88
N ILE A 156 -8.95 10.77 17.89
CA ILE A 156 -8.07 9.64 18.24
C ILE A 156 -8.02 9.45 19.75
N HIS A 157 -7.95 8.21 20.22
CA HIS A 157 -7.78 7.92 21.64
C HIS A 157 -6.39 7.36 21.95
N LYS A 158 -5.94 7.51 23.20
CA LYS A 158 -4.71 6.84 23.66
C LYS A 158 -4.83 5.32 23.41
N GLY A 159 -3.78 4.72 22.85
CA GLY A 159 -3.74 3.31 22.48
C GLY A 159 -4.29 3.00 21.08
N ALA A 160 -4.86 3.98 20.37
CA ALA A 160 -5.32 3.78 18.99
C ALA A 160 -4.18 3.32 18.07
N LYS A 161 -4.47 2.33 17.22
CA LYS A 161 -3.57 1.89 16.16
C LYS A 161 -3.62 2.90 15.02
N VAL A 162 -2.47 3.41 14.61
CA VAL A 162 -2.33 4.45 13.59
C VAL A 162 -1.35 4.04 12.50
N MET A 163 -1.48 4.63 11.33
CA MET A 163 -0.57 4.45 10.20
C MET A 163 -0.04 5.81 9.74
N VAL A 164 1.27 5.88 9.53
CA VAL A 164 1.91 7.04 8.91
C VAL A 164 1.62 7.01 7.40
N THR A 165 1.10 8.11 6.85
CA THR A 165 0.72 8.21 5.41
C THR A 165 1.74 8.96 4.55
N ARG A 166 2.87 9.40 5.14
CA ARG A 166 3.92 10.20 4.47
C ARG A 166 5.32 9.73 4.87
N LYS A 167 6.32 10.10 4.07
CA LYS A 167 7.73 9.85 4.44
C LYS A 167 8.16 10.91 5.45
N LEU A 168 8.54 10.48 6.67
CA LEU A 168 8.99 11.40 7.73
C LEU A 168 10.49 11.29 7.95
N ASN A 169 10.99 10.07 8.18
CA ASN A 169 12.41 9.81 8.35
C ASN A 169 12.78 8.46 7.73
N ILE A 170 13.63 8.50 6.70
CA ILE A 170 14.11 7.29 6.02
C ILE A 170 15.13 6.54 6.87
N GLN A 171 15.97 7.25 7.63
CA GLN A 171 16.99 6.64 8.51
C GLN A 171 16.35 5.86 9.65
N ASP A 172 15.26 6.38 10.21
CA ASP A 172 14.52 5.74 11.30
C ASP A 172 13.41 4.80 10.81
N HIS A 173 13.34 4.52 9.50
CA HIS A 173 12.31 3.69 8.86
C HIS A 173 10.86 4.14 9.14
N VAL A 174 10.65 5.44 9.38
CA VAL A 174 9.32 6.06 9.51
C VAL A 174 8.86 6.56 8.14
N VAL A 175 8.19 5.68 7.41
CA VAL A 175 7.76 5.89 6.02
C VAL A 175 6.24 5.68 5.88
N ASN A 176 5.71 5.96 4.69
CA ASN A 176 4.32 5.64 4.39
C ASN A 176 4.07 4.14 4.61
N GLY A 177 3.05 3.81 5.41
CA GLY A 177 2.70 2.44 5.80
C GLY A 177 3.22 2.02 7.18
N THR A 178 4.11 2.79 7.82
CA THR A 178 4.57 2.47 9.18
C THR A 178 3.40 2.53 10.16
N VAL A 179 3.15 1.43 10.87
CA VAL A 179 2.07 1.30 11.86
C VAL A 179 2.61 1.48 13.27
N GLY A 180 1.86 2.19 14.11
CA GLY A 180 2.18 2.37 15.52
C GLY A 180 0.94 2.50 16.40
N TYR A 181 1.14 2.84 17.67
CA TYR A 181 0.07 3.07 18.63
C TYR A 181 0.24 4.43 19.31
N LEU A 182 -0.85 5.20 19.46
CA LEU A 182 -0.79 6.50 20.12
C LEU A 182 -0.46 6.34 21.61
N LYS A 183 0.70 6.85 22.05
CA LYS A 183 1.10 6.85 23.47
C LYS A 183 0.66 8.10 24.22
N SER A 184 0.87 9.27 23.64
CA SER A 184 0.56 10.58 24.23
C SER A 184 0.48 11.65 23.12
N VAL A 185 -0.19 12.76 23.42
CA VAL A 185 -0.17 13.98 22.58
C VAL A 185 0.47 15.09 23.40
N HIS A 186 1.49 15.73 22.85
CA HIS A 186 2.16 16.88 23.45
C HIS A 186 1.78 18.14 22.65
N LYS A 187 1.34 19.21 23.33
CA LYS A 187 1.21 20.52 22.70
C LYS A 187 2.61 21.10 22.55
N MET A 188 3.00 21.51 21.34
CA MET A 188 4.17 22.38 21.19
C MET A 188 3.80 23.76 21.76
N LEU A 189 4.63 24.25 22.67
CA LEU A 189 4.54 25.59 23.26
C LEU A 189 5.05 26.64 22.28
#